data_AF-A0A6C0AMQ5-F1
#
_entry.id   AF-A0A6C0AMQ5-F1
#
_cell.length_a   1.000
_cell.length_b   1.000
_cell.length_c   1.000
_cell.angle_alpha   90.00
_cell.angle_beta   90.00
_cell.angle_gamma   90.00
#
_symmetry.space_group_name_H-M   'P 1'
#
loop_
_entity.id
_entity.type
_entity.pdbx_description
1 polymer ?
#
loop_
_entity_poly.entity_id
_entity_poly.type
_entity_poly.pdbx_seq_one_letter_code
_entity_poly.pdbx_strand_id
1 'polypeptide(L)'
;MNNNKNFIIQEISNLKRDIQNLINDKKGSDNKFIIKKYDEDKQIKMDQLKRYTEQLKAIYKREREEKQIKTELELVGRQLDNLDFRNAKKNSDKTKAKIAKEIRQNAHEKYLEYLELEKMYYQIDPQALPGILFLNQKIIREYGICPYIKHENNLNENKLNENNVNENNLTDLIYNKRLEWLSSQNDNGVLYYNLYDTLINRKELTLVKDAKLESETKINKFIEDILTDNQYTLWEKCVNFMEKYVEYNIKTKRLKESFKIFTHDLSILYSEVNINFHKYLTLKYDYHIDVNNLTSKNESNSKNVVLSDQFDEYITEYQDIIENIKTKSKFITNTIKNLKQDLCIFLTNNSNSNKNLNTSDKNESSYVQVGKYFKRWILLSQEERLERFESYSLYYVHVFLLGKDIIDISQRDDTVNTLSELLKSAYVSKKMIYRDIRWNTTKGIIELVKILQYDKELGFVLKYTKQIMEKREGDNNLTKKKLSFRTIITKESEKIINEDLLYFIVDRLRNGVETSTKEDKEAFAEKIKLKLKIKRLTINDKIKIFEKYDEIFHIVKNNQT
;
A
#
# COMPACT_ATOMS: atom_id res chain seq x y z
N MET A 1 22.57 11.26 19.25
CA MET A 1 23.24 12.50 18.78
C MET A 1 23.75 13.40 19.91
N ASN A 2 23.05 13.56 21.05
CA ASN A 2 23.50 14.44 22.15
C ASN A 2 24.91 14.12 22.73
N ASN A 3 25.28 12.84 22.86
CA ASN A 3 26.59 12.48 23.43
C ASN A 3 27.78 12.92 22.55
N ASN A 4 27.63 12.89 21.23
CA ASN A 4 28.70 13.30 20.30
C ASN A 4 28.88 14.83 20.27
N LYS A 5 27.78 15.59 20.41
CA LYS A 5 27.81 17.06 20.50
C LYS A 5 28.51 17.55 21.77
N ASN A 6 28.19 16.94 22.91
CA ASN A 6 28.82 17.28 24.19
C ASN A 6 30.32 16.96 24.17
N PHE A 7 30.71 15.84 23.58
CA PHE A 7 32.11 15.48 23.35
C PHE A 7 32.86 16.54 22.52
N ILE A 8 32.30 16.95 21.36
CA ILE A 8 32.90 17.98 20.50
C ILE A 8 33.03 19.33 21.22
N ILE A 9 32.04 19.71 22.03
CA ILE A 9 32.10 20.96 22.82
C ILE A 9 33.20 20.89 23.89
N GLN A 10 33.36 19.75 24.54
CA GLN A 10 34.40 19.52 25.53
C GLN A 10 35.80 19.56 24.88
N GLU A 11 35.98 18.90 23.74
CA GLU A 11 37.23 18.93 22.96
C GLU A 11 37.62 20.33 22.49
N ILE A 12 36.65 21.12 21.99
CA ILE A 12 36.88 22.53 21.64
C ILE A 12 37.36 23.33 22.85
N SER A 13 36.81 23.06 24.04
CA SER A 13 37.16 23.76 25.27
C SER A 13 38.56 23.37 25.76
N ASN A 14 38.92 22.08 25.66
CA ASN A 14 40.25 21.56 25.95
C ASN A 14 41.30 22.16 25.01
N LEU A 15 41.04 22.18 23.69
CA LEU A 15 41.94 22.76 22.69
C LEU A 15 42.19 24.25 22.92
N LYS A 16 41.15 25.01 23.28
CA LYS A 16 41.30 26.45 23.62
C LYS A 16 42.19 26.65 24.85
N ARG A 17 42.01 25.84 25.90
CA ARG A 17 42.86 25.88 27.10
C ARG A 17 44.30 25.53 26.77
N ASP A 18 44.51 24.50 25.97
CA ASP A 18 45.84 24.07 25.55
C ASP A 18 46.58 25.11 24.71
N ILE A 19 45.88 25.76 23.77
CA ILE A 19 46.44 26.86 22.98
C ILE A 19 46.82 28.03 23.90
N GLN A 20 46.00 28.32 24.91
CA GLN A 20 46.29 29.39 25.87
C GLN A 20 47.51 29.05 26.75
N ASN A 21 47.65 27.80 27.17
CA ASN A 21 48.82 27.32 27.90
C ASN A 21 50.09 27.45 27.06
N LEU A 22 50.06 27.00 25.78
CA LEU A 22 51.18 27.18 24.85
C LEU A 22 51.57 28.66 24.65
N ILE A 23 50.59 29.56 24.62
CA ILE A 23 50.85 31.01 24.54
C ILE A 23 51.51 31.54 25.82
N ASN A 24 51.08 31.06 26.99
CA ASN A 24 51.64 31.49 28.27
C ASN A 24 53.06 30.94 28.47
N ASP A 25 53.29 29.66 28.14
CA ASP A 25 54.60 29.01 28.24
C ASP A 25 55.62 29.61 27.27
N LYS A 26 55.17 30.03 26.07
CA LYS A 26 55.98 30.80 25.13
C LYS A 26 56.43 32.15 25.70
N LYS A 27 55.58 32.85 26.43
CA LYS A 27 55.92 34.17 27.02
C LYS A 27 57.02 34.07 28.10
N GLY A 28 57.22 32.89 28.70
CA GLY A 28 58.25 32.64 29.71
C GLY A 28 59.55 32.02 29.17
N SER A 29 59.71 31.89 27.84
CA SER A 29 60.86 31.20 27.24
C SER A 29 61.70 32.13 26.35
N ASP A 30 63.00 32.23 26.63
CA ASP A 30 63.96 33.03 25.84
C ASP A 30 64.69 32.20 24.76
N ASN A 31 64.46 30.89 24.71
CA ASN A 31 65.16 29.99 23.77
C ASN A 31 64.43 29.89 22.42
N LYS A 32 65.08 30.39 21.37
CA LYS A 32 64.56 30.45 19.99
C LYS A 32 64.08 29.10 19.43
N PHE A 33 64.71 27.98 19.82
CA PHE A 33 64.28 26.64 19.38
C PHE A 33 62.98 26.19 20.06
N ILE A 34 62.82 26.49 21.34
CA ILE A 34 61.63 26.15 22.13
C ILE A 34 60.43 27.00 21.66
N ILE A 35 60.65 28.28 21.37
CA ILE A 35 59.66 29.20 20.80
C ILE A 35 59.12 28.66 19.46
N LYS A 36 60.01 28.19 18.57
CA LYS A 36 59.61 27.63 17.27
C LYS A 36 58.74 26.38 17.43
N LYS A 37 59.11 25.48 18.34
CA LYS A 37 58.32 24.27 18.65
C LYS A 37 56.93 24.61 19.17
N TYR A 38 56.81 25.60 20.07
CA TYR A 38 55.51 26.07 20.55
C TYR A 38 54.64 26.69 19.46
N ASP A 39 55.24 27.38 18.47
CA ASP A 39 54.50 27.92 17.34
C ASP A 39 53.97 26.81 16.40
N GLU A 40 54.76 25.75 16.17
CA GLU A 40 54.35 24.57 15.40
C GLU A 40 53.22 23.80 16.10
N ASP A 41 53.36 23.51 17.40
CA ASP A 41 52.34 22.82 18.19
C ASP A 41 51.04 23.64 18.31
N LYS A 42 51.16 24.97 18.44
CA LYS A 42 50.02 25.89 18.44
C LYS A 42 49.28 25.82 17.10
N GLN A 43 50.00 25.81 15.98
CA GLN A 43 49.39 25.76 14.66
C GLN A 43 48.61 24.46 14.45
N ILE A 44 49.16 23.32 14.87
CA ILE A 44 48.49 22.01 14.82
C ILE A 44 47.18 22.03 15.64
N LYS A 45 47.23 22.54 16.88
CA LYS A 45 46.04 22.64 17.73
C LYS A 45 44.99 23.63 17.19
N MET A 46 45.42 24.71 16.55
CA MET A 46 44.54 25.67 15.88
C MET A 46 43.80 25.05 14.68
N ASP A 47 44.47 24.21 13.89
CA ASP A 47 43.85 23.54 12.76
C ASP A 47 42.90 22.42 13.20
N GLN A 48 43.20 21.72 14.30
CA GLN A 48 42.26 20.80 14.96
C GLN A 48 41.03 21.54 15.51
N LEU A 49 41.22 22.71 16.14
CA LEU A 49 40.13 23.55 16.64
C LEU A 49 39.18 24.00 15.51
N LYS A 50 39.73 24.37 14.34
CA LYS A 50 38.92 24.71 13.15
C LYS A 50 38.06 23.52 12.71
N ARG A 51 38.65 22.32 12.60
CA ARG A 51 37.94 21.09 12.21
C ARG A 51 36.77 20.78 13.15
N TYR A 52 36.99 20.77 14.46
CA TYR A 52 35.92 20.53 15.43
C TYR A 52 34.85 21.61 15.41
N THR A 53 35.23 22.87 15.18
CA THR A 53 34.28 23.99 15.06
C THR A 53 33.40 23.85 13.82
N GLU A 54 33.96 23.40 12.69
CA GLU A 54 33.20 23.11 11.46
C GLU A 54 32.24 21.93 11.65
N GLN A 55 32.69 20.86 12.30
CA GLN A 55 31.83 19.72 12.65
C GLN A 55 30.66 20.16 13.55
N LEU A 56 30.92 21.02 14.54
CA LEU A 56 29.88 21.56 15.40
C LEU A 56 28.87 22.42 14.63
N LYS A 57 29.33 23.25 13.68
CA LYS A 57 28.45 24.03 12.78
C LYS A 57 27.58 23.11 11.93
N ALA A 58 28.14 22.01 11.40
CA ALA A 58 27.39 21.03 10.61
C ALA A 58 26.30 20.34 11.45
N ILE A 59 26.58 20.00 12.71
CA ILE A 59 25.59 19.44 13.65
C ILE A 59 24.46 20.45 13.90
N TYR A 60 24.77 21.72 14.19
CA TYR A 60 23.75 22.76 14.41
C TYR A 60 22.91 23.07 13.16
N LYS A 61 23.48 22.91 11.96
CA LYS A 61 22.75 23.04 10.70
C LYS A 61 21.74 21.89 10.54
N ARG A 62 22.19 20.65 10.76
CA ARG A 62 21.34 19.45 10.70
C ARG A 62 20.20 19.49 11.72
N GLU A 63 20.47 19.89 12.97
CA GLU A 63 19.44 20.05 14.01
C GLU A 63 18.37 21.09 13.63
N ARG A 64 18.76 22.16 12.94
CA ARG A 64 17.82 23.17 12.44
C ARG A 64 16.95 22.63 11.31
N GLU A 65 17.55 21.92 10.36
CA GLU A 65 16.85 21.26 9.26
C GLU A 65 15.85 20.22 9.79
N GLU A 66 16.25 19.38 10.75
CA GLU A 66 15.36 18.40 11.39
C GLU A 66 14.19 19.05 12.13
N LYS A 67 14.43 20.15 12.87
CA LYS A 67 13.37 20.91 13.52
C LYS A 67 12.41 21.54 12.50
N GLN A 68 12.92 22.04 11.39
CA GLN A 68 12.11 22.62 10.33
C GLN A 68 11.23 21.54 9.67
N ILE A 69 11.81 20.39 9.30
CA ILE A 69 11.08 19.25 8.75
C ILE A 69 9.99 18.77 9.72
N LYS A 70 10.31 18.67 11.01
CA LYS A 70 9.32 18.30 12.03
C LYS A 70 8.17 19.32 12.10
N THR A 71 8.49 20.61 12.04
CA THR A 71 7.49 21.68 12.06
C THR A 71 6.61 21.66 10.80
N GLU A 72 7.20 21.40 9.64
CA GLU A 72 6.49 21.25 8.36
C GLU A 72 5.57 20.02 8.39
N LEU A 73 6.04 18.87 8.91
CA LEU A 73 5.22 17.69 9.10
C LEU A 73 4.04 17.93 10.06
N GLU A 74 4.28 18.66 11.16
CA GLU A 74 3.21 19.08 12.08
C GLU A 74 2.21 20.04 11.41
N LEU A 75 2.68 20.98 10.57
CA LEU A 75 1.82 21.89 9.81
C LEU A 75 1.00 21.16 8.75
N VAL A 76 1.60 20.24 8.00
CA VAL A 76 0.90 19.38 7.03
C VAL A 76 -0.12 18.50 7.74
N GLY A 77 0.24 17.91 8.89
CA GLY A 77 -0.69 17.17 9.75
C GLY A 77 -1.89 18.02 10.19
N ARG A 78 -1.65 19.26 10.66
CA ARG A 78 -2.71 20.21 11.04
C ARG A 78 -3.56 20.68 9.85
N GLN A 79 -2.96 20.82 8.67
CA GLN A 79 -3.68 21.22 7.45
C GLN A 79 -4.57 20.08 6.92
N LEU A 80 -4.09 18.84 6.96
CA LEU A 80 -4.90 17.64 6.68
C LEU A 80 -6.05 17.51 7.70
N ASP A 81 -5.77 17.75 8.97
CA ASP A 81 -6.80 17.79 10.01
C ASP A 81 -7.84 18.89 9.74
N ASN A 82 -7.43 20.09 9.34
CA ASN A 82 -8.33 21.20 9.04
C ASN A 82 -9.17 20.99 7.77
N LEU A 83 -8.60 20.38 6.72
CA LEU A 83 -9.33 20.08 5.48
C LEU A 83 -10.47 19.09 5.71
N ASP A 84 -10.23 18.06 6.53
CA ASP A 84 -11.26 17.07 6.87
C ASP A 84 -12.23 17.55 7.94
N PHE A 85 -11.79 18.39 8.88
CA PHE A 85 -12.69 19.02 9.86
C PHE A 85 -13.68 19.98 9.17
N ARG A 86 -13.26 20.67 8.10
CA ARG A 86 -14.13 21.54 7.31
C ARG A 86 -15.14 20.75 6.47
N ASN A 87 -14.74 19.61 5.92
CA ASN A 87 -15.63 18.70 5.18
C ASN A 87 -16.63 18.00 6.12
N ALA A 88 -16.21 17.62 7.33
CA ALA A 88 -17.08 16.98 8.32
C ALA A 88 -18.04 17.96 9.03
N LYS A 89 -17.75 19.27 9.07
CA LYS A 89 -18.68 20.27 9.64
C LYS A 89 -19.87 20.59 8.70
N LYS A 90 -19.78 20.26 7.41
CA LYS A 90 -20.87 20.45 6.44
C LYS A 90 -21.96 19.38 6.51
N ASN A 91 -21.69 18.20 7.08
CA ASN A 91 -22.67 17.14 7.31
C ASN A 91 -22.71 16.81 8.81
N SER A 92 -23.88 16.91 9.44
CA SER A 92 -24.10 16.90 10.90
C SER A 92 -23.77 15.57 11.63
N ASP A 93 -22.52 15.09 11.62
CA ASP A 93 -22.11 13.87 12.34
C ASP A 93 -20.72 14.03 12.98
N LYS A 94 -20.64 14.78 14.08
CA LYS A 94 -19.41 14.95 14.89
C LYS A 94 -18.81 13.61 15.37
N THR A 95 -19.64 12.58 15.51
CA THR A 95 -19.25 11.21 15.88
C THR A 95 -18.45 10.51 14.79
N LYS A 96 -18.81 10.67 13.51
CA LYS A 96 -18.05 10.09 12.38
C LYS A 96 -16.67 10.73 12.24
N ALA A 97 -16.57 12.04 12.47
CA ALA A 97 -15.29 12.75 12.46
C ALA A 97 -14.36 12.28 13.59
N LYS A 98 -14.89 12.04 14.79
CA LYS A 98 -14.13 11.52 15.93
C LYS A 98 -13.64 10.08 15.67
N ILE A 99 -14.52 9.21 15.14
CA ILE A 99 -14.16 7.83 14.75
C ILE A 99 -13.12 7.83 13.63
N ALA A 100 -13.24 8.69 12.62
CA ALA A 100 -12.25 8.79 11.55
C ALA A 100 -10.89 9.28 12.07
N LYS A 101 -10.88 10.23 13.02
CA LYS A 101 -9.66 10.69 13.69
C LYS A 101 -9.01 9.56 14.47
N GLU A 102 -9.79 8.80 15.23
CA GLU A 102 -9.33 7.65 16.01
C GLU A 102 -8.79 6.52 15.12
N ILE A 103 -9.46 6.20 14.00
CA ILE A 103 -8.97 5.22 13.02
C ILE A 103 -7.63 5.68 12.42
N ARG A 104 -7.48 6.96 12.09
CA ARG A 104 -6.21 7.50 11.57
C ARG A 104 -5.11 7.48 12.62
N GLN A 105 -5.42 7.83 13.86
CA GLN A 105 -4.46 7.80 14.95
C GLN A 105 -4.01 6.36 15.22
N ASN A 106 -4.94 5.41 15.32
CA ASN A 106 -4.62 3.99 15.45
C ASN A 106 -3.80 3.45 14.27
N ALA A 107 -4.08 3.90 13.04
CA ALA A 107 -3.29 3.53 11.87
C ALA A 107 -1.87 4.12 11.92
N HIS A 108 -1.72 5.34 12.43
CA HIS A 108 -0.43 5.99 12.61
C HIS A 108 0.40 5.32 13.72
N GLU A 109 -0.22 5.00 14.86
CA GLU A 109 0.42 4.28 15.97
C GLU A 109 0.89 2.88 15.51
N LYS A 110 0.04 2.12 14.81
CA LYS A 110 0.45 0.84 14.19
C LYS A 110 1.59 1.01 13.19
N TYR A 111 1.61 2.09 12.42
CA TYR A 111 2.71 2.37 11.50
C TYR A 111 4.03 2.66 12.23
N LEU A 112 3.98 3.38 13.35
CA LEU A 112 5.16 3.60 14.18
C LEU A 112 5.67 2.29 14.79
N GLU A 113 4.77 1.43 15.29
CA GLU A 113 5.11 0.09 15.75
C GLU A 113 5.77 -0.75 14.65
N TYR A 114 5.26 -0.69 13.41
CA TYR A 114 5.88 -1.36 12.27
C TYR A 114 7.29 -0.85 11.98
N LEU A 115 7.51 0.46 12.02
CA LEU A 115 8.83 1.05 11.80
C LEU A 115 9.84 0.65 12.88
N GLU A 116 9.38 0.52 14.13
CA GLU A 116 10.22 0.10 15.24
C GLU A 116 10.58 -1.39 15.14
N LEU A 117 9.60 -2.25 14.87
CA LEU A 117 9.82 -3.69 14.63
C LEU A 117 10.77 -3.93 13.45
N GLU A 118 10.58 -3.19 12.36
CA GLU A 118 11.45 -3.27 11.19
C GLU A 118 12.91 -2.93 11.55
N LYS A 119 13.13 -1.85 12.31
CA LYS A 119 14.48 -1.45 12.76
C LYS A 119 15.13 -2.50 13.64
N MET A 120 14.40 -3.03 14.62
CA MET A 120 14.92 -4.05 15.53
C MET A 120 15.28 -5.34 14.78
N TYR A 121 14.50 -5.72 13.78
CA TYR A 121 14.79 -6.89 12.95
C TYR A 121 16.11 -6.74 12.17
N TYR A 122 16.28 -5.63 11.45
CA TYR A 122 17.45 -5.40 10.61
C TYR A 122 18.75 -5.14 11.38
N GLN A 123 18.69 -4.86 12.68
CA GLN A 123 19.89 -4.78 13.52
C GLN A 123 20.61 -6.13 13.64
N ILE A 124 19.85 -7.23 13.60
CA ILE A 124 20.34 -8.60 13.80
C ILE A 124 20.40 -9.38 12.47
N ASP A 125 19.59 -9.00 11.49
CA ASP A 125 19.48 -9.72 10.21
C ASP A 125 20.77 -9.60 9.37
N PRO A 126 21.35 -10.72 8.87
CA PRO A 126 22.56 -10.67 8.04
C PRO A 126 22.29 -10.01 6.69
N GLN A 127 23.01 -8.91 6.40
CA GLN A 127 22.87 -8.15 5.14
C GLN A 127 23.23 -8.97 3.89
N ALA A 128 24.15 -9.92 4.02
CA ALA A 128 24.54 -10.82 2.94
C ALA A 128 23.44 -11.85 2.60
N LEU A 129 22.56 -12.20 3.57
CA LEU A 129 21.49 -13.16 3.37
C LEU A 129 20.18 -12.72 4.04
N PRO A 130 19.53 -11.66 3.53
CA PRO A 130 18.41 -11.01 4.18
C PRO A 130 17.18 -11.91 4.35
N GLY A 131 16.62 -11.94 5.56
CA GLY A 131 15.48 -12.79 5.91
C GLY A 131 14.21 -12.44 5.13
N ILE A 132 14.09 -11.17 4.74
CA ILE A 132 12.96 -10.62 3.98
C ILE A 132 12.75 -11.30 2.62
N LEU A 133 13.81 -11.77 1.97
CA LEU A 133 13.69 -12.38 0.63
C LEU A 133 13.00 -13.74 0.67
N PHE A 134 13.15 -14.49 1.77
CA PHE A 134 12.50 -15.78 1.94
C PHE A 134 10.96 -15.67 1.98
N LEU A 135 10.42 -14.48 2.19
CA LEU A 135 8.98 -14.20 2.13
C LEU A 135 8.47 -13.95 0.71
N ASN A 136 9.35 -13.97 -0.30
CA ASN A 136 8.93 -13.86 -1.68
C ASN A 136 8.06 -15.06 -2.07
N GLN A 137 6.91 -14.80 -2.71
CA GLN A 137 5.98 -15.84 -3.11
C GLN A 137 6.60 -16.93 -3.99
N LYS A 138 7.60 -16.61 -4.82
CA LYS A 138 8.31 -17.61 -5.63
C LYS A 138 9.11 -18.57 -4.76
N ILE A 139 9.85 -18.05 -3.78
CA ILE A 139 10.61 -18.85 -2.81
C ILE A 139 9.66 -19.71 -1.96
N ILE A 140 8.57 -19.13 -1.46
CA ILE A 140 7.59 -19.87 -0.64
C ILE A 140 6.97 -21.04 -1.41
N ARG A 141 6.72 -20.88 -2.71
CA ARG A 141 6.13 -21.94 -3.55
C ARG A 141 7.10 -23.09 -3.83
N GLU A 142 8.37 -22.77 -4.08
CA GLU A 142 9.39 -23.77 -4.48
C GLU A 142 10.06 -24.43 -3.27
N TYR A 143 10.40 -23.65 -2.23
CA TYR A 143 11.18 -24.11 -1.07
C TYR A 143 10.39 -24.16 0.23
N GLY A 144 9.19 -23.57 0.27
CA GLY A 144 8.46 -23.36 1.51
C GLY A 144 9.00 -22.19 2.34
N ILE A 145 8.49 -22.07 3.57
CA ILE A 145 8.86 -20.97 4.48
C ILE A 145 10.15 -21.36 5.23
N CYS A 146 11.19 -20.55 5.09
CA CYS A 146 12.43 -20.73 5.85
C CYS A 146 12.18 -20.59 7.37
N PRO A 147 12.58 -21.57 8.19
CA PRO A 147 12.34 -21.54 9.64
C PRO A 147 13.20 -20.49 10.38
N TYR A 148 14.30 -20.05 9.77
CA TYR A 148 15.29 -19.14 10.35
C TYR A 148 15.05 -17.66 10.00
N ILE A 149 13.84 -17.31 9.54
CA ILE A 149 13.42 -15.91 9.34
C ILE A 149 13.27 -15.22 10.69
N LYS A 150 12.76 -15.91 11.73
CA LYS A 150 12.70 -15.37 13.09
C LYS A 150 13.99 -15.63 13.84
N HIS A 151 14.49 -14.60 14.52
CA HIS A 151 15.72 -14.71 15.30
C HIS A 151 15.51 -15.45 16.64
N GLU A 152 14.27 -15.45 17.18
CA GLU A 152 13.90 -16.18 18.41
C GLU A 152 14.06 -17.70 18.30
N ASN A 153 13.78 -18.28 17.13
CA ASN A 153 13.95 -19.72 16.88
C ASN A 153 15.41 -20.15 17.06
N ASN A 154 16.36 -19.25 16.79
CA ASN A 154 17.79 -19.50 16.94
C ASN A 154 18.28 -19.30 18.38
N LEU A 155 17.57 -18.51 19.18
CA LEU A 155 17.87 -18.32 20.61
C LEU A 155 17.41 -19.51 21.45
N ASN A 156 16.28 -20.14 21.11
CA ASN A 156 15.74 -21.28 21.87
C ASN A 156 16.60 -22.56 21.73
N GLU A 157 17.22 -22.79 20.57
CA GLU A 157 18.16 -23.92 20.40
C GLU A 157 19.48 -23.72 21.18
N ASN A 158 19.85 -22.47 21.49
CA ASN A 158 21.10 -22.13 22.16
C ASN A 158 21.00 -21.95 23.68
N LYS A 159 19.82 -22.11 24.29
CA LYS A 159 19.67 -22.12 25.76
C LYS A 159 20.41 -23.27 26.46
N LEU A 160 21.06 -24.17 25.71
CA LEU A 160 21.96 -25.18 26.25
C LEU A 160 23.39 -24.67 26.49
N ASN A 161 23.79 -23.51 25.95
CA ASN A 161 25.14 -22.96 26.14
C ASN A 161 25.05 -21.49 26.56
N GLU A 162 24.56 -21.25 27.77
CA GLU A 162 24.70 -19.95 28.44
C GLU A 162 26.18 -19.69 28.73
N ASN A 163 26.78 -18.74 28.00
CA ASN A 163 27.65 -17.66 28.50
C ASN A 163 28.39 -17.02 27.29
N ASN A 164 28.09 -15.74 27.03
CA ASN A 164 28.69 -14.84 26.01
C ASN A 164 28.27 -15.02 24.54
N VAL A 165 27.00 -14.70 24.21
CA VAL A 165 26.62 -14.41 22.81
C VAL A 165 26.73 -12.91 22.56
N ASN A 166 27.84 -12.47 21.96
CA ASN A 166 27.95 -11.12 21.38
C ASN A 166 26.98 -11.00 20.19
N GLU A 167 26.43 -9.80 19.92
CA GLU A 167 25.48 -9.55 18.80
C GLU A 167 26.00 -10.08 17.44
N ASN A 168 27.31 -9.96 17.18
CA ASN A 168 27.94 -10.49 15.97
C ASN A 168 27.83 -12.03 15.84
N ASN A 169 27.88 -12.76 16.95
CA ASN A 169 27.78 -14.23 16.93
C ASN A 169 26.37 -14.72 16.55
N LEU A 170 25.33 -13.93 16.86
CA LEU A 170 23.95 -14.28 16.53
C LEU A 170 23.66 -14.07 15.03
N THR A 171 24.13 -12.97 14.46
CA THR A 171 24.03 -12.68 13.02
C THR A 171 24.71 -13.76 12.18
N ASP A 172 25.94 -14.16 12.57
CA ASP A 172 26.70 -15.20 11.88
C ASP A 172 26.03 -16.58 11.99
N LEU A 173 25.44 -16.90 13.13
CA LEU A 173 24.67 -18.13 13.31
C LEU A 173 23.43 -18.17 12.40
N ILE A 174 22.67 -17.07 12.35
CA ILE A 174 21.49 -16.95 11.47
C ILE A 174 21.91 -17.10 10.01
N TYR A 175 23.03 -16.49 9.63
CA TYR A 175 23.60 -16.60 8.29
C TYR A 175 23.92 -18.06 7.94
N ASN A 176 24.68 -18.75 8.78
CA ASN A 176 25.08 -20.14 8.54
C ASN A 176 23.87 -21.09 8.44
N LYS A 177 22.89 -20.98 9.35
CA LYS A 177 21.69 -21.83 9.32
C LYS A 177 20.84 -21.61 8.08
N ARG A 178 20.70 -20.36 7.64
CA ARG A 178 19.98 -20.05 6.39
C ARG A 178 20.75 -20.55 5.16
N LEU A 179 22.08 -20.51 5.20
CA LEU A 179 22.94 -21.05 4.13
C LEU A 179 22.83 -22.58 4.04
N GLU A 180 22.87 -23.29 5.17
CA GLU A 180 22.61 -24.72 5.25
C GLU A 180 21.22 -25.08 4.73
N TRP A 181 20.20 -24.30 5.11
CA TRP A 181 18.83 -24.48 4.63
C TRP A 181 18.69 -24.25 3.13
N LEU A 182 19.36 -23.26 2.56
CA LEU A 182 19.38 -23.05 1.11
C LEU A 182 20.11 -24.17 0.38
N SER A 183 21.21 -24.67 0.96
CA SER A 183 22.00 -25.78 0.42
C SER A 183 21.25 -27.11 0.45
N SER A 184 20.22 -27.26 1.29
CA SER A 184 19.36 -28.45 1.32
C SER A 184 18.20 -28.40 0.33
N GLN A 185 18.02 -27.30 -0.42
CA GLN A 185 16.99 -27.19 -1.46
C GLN A 185 17.43 -27.88 -2.76
N ASN A 186 16.46 -28.23 -3.61
CA ASN A 186 16.68 -28.99 -4.85
C ASN A 186 17.69 -28.36 -5.83
N ASP A 187 17.82 -27.03 -5.82
CA ASP A 187 18.71 -26.26 -6.69
C ASP A 187 19.82 -25.54 -5.89
N ASN A 188 20.08 -25.96 -4.65
CA ASN A 188 21.05 -25.34 -3.75
C ASN A 188 20.82 -23.83 -3.55
N GLY A 189 19.57 -23.35 -3.66
CA GLY A 189 19.20 -21.97 -3.40
C GLY A 189 19.43 -21.00 -4.58
N VAL A 190 19.65 -21.50 -5.80
CA VAL A 190 19.87 -20.66 -7.00
C VAL A 190 18.74 -19.65 -7.21
N LEU A 191 17.47 -20.02 -7.03
CA LEU A 191 16.34 -19.07 -7.12
C LEU A 191 16.48 -17.90 -6.15
N TYR A 192 16.93 -18.17 -4.92
CA TYR A 192 17.14 -17.14 -3.90
C TYR A 192 18.23 -16.17 -4.34
N TYR A 193 19.38 -16.68 -4.80
CA TYR A 193 20.50 -15.83 -5.22
C TYR A 193 20.17 -14.98 -6.44
N ASN A 194 19.40 -15.52 -7.39
CA ASN A 194 18.89 -14.74 -8.52
C ASN A 194 18.00 -13.58 -8.06
N LEU A 195 17.09 -13.83 -7.11
CA LEU A 195 16.25 -12.79 -6.53
C LEU A 195 17.05 -11.76 -5.72
N TYR A 196 18.07 -12.21 -4.98
CA TYR A 196 18.99 -11.35 -4.26
C TYR A 196 19.72 -10.41 -5.24
N ASP A 197 20.20 -10.95 -6.35
CA ASP A 197 20.91 -10.19 -7.37
C ASP A 197 20.03 -9.15 -8.07
N THR A 198 18.78 -9.51 -8.38
CA THR A 198 17.83 -8.58 -9.02
C THR A 198 17.30 -7.52 -8.05
N LEU A 199 16.93 -7.90 -6.82
CA LEU A 199 16.23 -7.00 -5.89
C LEU A 199 17.18 -6.24 -4.94
N ILE A 200 18.20 -6.90 -4.40
CA ILE A 200 19.10 -6.33 -3.39
C ILE A 200 20.35 -5.74 -4.03
N ASN A 201 21.12 -6.53 -4.79
CA ASN A 201 22.29 -6.02 -5.51
C ASN A 201 21.89 -5.15 -6.70
N ARG A 202 20.66 -5.30 -7.19
CA ARG A 202 20.11 -4.55 -8.34
C ARG A 202 21.00 -4.67 -9.58
N LYS A 203 21.64 -5.82 -9.79
CA LYS A 203 22.64 -6.03 -10.87
C LYS A 203 22.11 -5.56 -12.22
N GLU A 204 20.90 -5.99 -12.59
CA GLU A 204 20.26 -5.58 -13.83
C GLU A 204 20.01 -4.06 -13.93
N LEU A 205 19.69 -3.39 -12.83
CA LEU A 205 19.51 -1.94 -12.82
C LEU A 205 20.84 -1.23 -12.99
N THR A 206 21.92 -1.76 -12.41
CA THR A 206 23.28 -1.25 -12.59
C THR A 206 23.71 -1.37 -14.05
N LEU A 207 23.52 -2.54 -14.68
CA LEU A 207 23.82 -2.72 -16.10
C LEU A 207 23.08 -1.71 -17.01
N VAL A 208 21.81 -1.45 -16.74
CA VAL A 208 21.05 -0.46 -17.52
C VAL A 208 21.51 0.98 -17.22
N LYS A 209 21.97 1.28 -16.00
CA LYS A 209 22.58 2.57 -15.67
C LYS A 209 23.93 2.76 -16.36
N ASP A 210 24.72 1.70 -16.50
CA ASP A 210 25.98 1.74 -17.22
C ASP A 210 25.72 1.98 -18.72
N ALA A 211 24.73 1.29 -19.29
CA ALA A 211 24.27 1.55 -20.67
C ALA A 211 23.77 3.00 -20.85
N LYS A 212 23.11 3.58 -19.83
CA LYS A 212 22.73 4.99 -19.83
C LYS A 212 23.96 5.90 -19.93
N LEU A 213 25.00 5.65 -19.12
CA LEU A 213 26.23 6.44 -19.14
C LEU A 213 26.98 6.33 -20.49
N GLU A 214 26.98 5.14 -21.07
CA GLU A 214 27.55 4.92 -22.41
C GLU A 214 26.77 5.71 -23.48
N SER A 215 25.44 5.68 -23.43
CA SER A 215 24.57 6.46 -24.32
C SER A 215 24.76 7.97 -24.14
N GLU A 216 24.87 8.48 -22.90
CA GLU A 216 25.20 9.89 -22.64
C GLU A 216 26.56 10.29 -23.24
N THR A 217 27.56 9.40 -23.16
CA THR A 217 28.90 9.64 -23.71
C THR A 217 28.87 9.66 -25.24
N LYS A 218 28.12 8.75 -25.88
CA LYS A 218 27.89 8.74 -27.34
C LYS A 218 27.22 10.02 -27.81
N ILE A 219 26.16 10.46 -27.11
CA ILE A 219 25.43 11.69 -27.42
C ILE A 219 26.32 12.92 -27.25
N ASN A 220 27.08 13.02 -26.15
CA ASN A 220 27.95 14.18 -25.92
C ASN A 220 29.06 14.26 -26.98
N LYS A 221 29.67 13.12 -27.35
CA LYS A 221 30.66 13.06 -28.43
C LYS A 221 30.07 13.49 -29.77
N PHE A 222 28.86 13.04 -30.09
CA PHE A 222 28.15 13.47 -31.30
C PHE A 222 27.91 15.00 -31.32
N ILE A 223 27.58 15.59 -30.16
CA ILE A 223 27.39 17.04 -30.03
C ILE A 223 28.73 17.78 -30.22
N GLU A 224 29.81 17.30 -29.60
CA GLU A 224 31.17 17.85 -29.76
C GLU A 224 31.64 17.81 -31.21
N ASP A 225 31.35 16.72 -31.94
CA ASP A 225 31.78 16.53 -33.34
C ASP A 225 31.03 17.44 -34.34
N ILE A 226 29.82 17.91 -33.99
CA ILE A 226 28.94 18.68 -34.90
C ILE A 226 28.98 20.18 -34.64
N LEU A 227 29.11 20.60 -33.38
CA LEU A 227 29.08 22.00 -33.01
C LEU A 227 30.43 22.68 -33.27
N THR A 228 30.39 23.90 -33.79
CA THR A 228 31.58 24.79 -33.80
C THR A 228 31.92 25.25 -32.38
N ASP A 229 33.15 25.70 -32.13
CA ASP A 229 33.60 26.16 -30.80
C ASP A 229 32.64 27.19 -30.18
N ASN A 230 32.15 28.16 -30.96
CA ASN A 230 31.19 29.16 -30.48
C ASN A 230 29.84 28.54 -30.10
N GLN A 231 29.33 27.59 -30.89
CA GLN A 231 28.09 26.89 -30.60
C GLN A 231 28.23 25.95 -29.41
N TYR A 232 29.38 25.30 -29.27
CA TYR A 232 29.68 24.43 -28.14
C TYR A 232 29.74 25.21 -26.83
N THR A 233 30.35 26.42 -26.82
CA THR A 233 30.31 27.28 -25.61
C THR A 233 28.89 27.72 -25.24
N LEU A 234 28.00 27.90 -26.22
CA LEU A 234 26.59 28.20 -25.98
C LEU A 234 25.85 26.98 -25.41
N TRP A 235 26.11 25.79 -25.96
CA TRP A 235 25.61 24.53 -25.44
C TRP A 235 26.06 24.27 -23.99
N GLU A 236 27.34 24.47 -23.68
CA GLU A 236 27.89 24.29 -22.34
C GLU A 236 27.22 25.24 -21.33
N LYS A 237 26.96 26.50 -21.71
CA LYS A 237 26.18 27.44 -20.89
C LYS A 237 24.77 26.91 -20.63
N CYS A 238 24.13 26.32 -21.63
CA CYS A 238 22.79 25.73 -21.51
C CYS A 238 22.77 24.54 -20.55
N VAL A 239 23.74 23.62 -20.66
CA VAL A 239 23.90 22.46 -19.77
C VAL A 239 24.14 22.93 -18.33
N ASN A 240 25.12 23.80 -18.12
CA ASN A 240 25.47 24.35 -16.81
C ASN A 240 24.29 25.08 -16.14
N PHE A 241 23.47 25.78 -16.93
CA PHE A 241 22.26 26.41 -16.42
C PHE A 241 21.23 25.36 -15.98
N MET A 242 20.98 24.32 -16.77
CA MET A 242 20.00 23.27 -16.43
C MET A 242 20.40 22.48 -15.19
N GLU A 243 21.67 22.15 -15.02
CA GLU A 243 22.18 21.49 -13.81
C GLU A 243 21.87 22.30 -12.56
N LYS A 244 22.22 23.59 -12.57
CA LYS A 244 21.88 24.52 -11.48
C LYS A 244 20.37 24.65 -11.31
N TYR A 245 19.63 24.70 -12.41
CA TYR A 245 18.18 24.88 -12.37
C TYR A 245 17.52 23.72 -11.65
N VAL A 246 17.89 22.46 -11.93
CA VAL A 246 17.30 21.26 -11.31
C VAL A 246 17.61 21.17 -9.82
N GLU A 247 18.79 21.58 -9.37
CA GLU A 247 19.18 21.55 -7.94
C GLU A 247 18.31 22.44 -7.05
N TYR A 248 17.79 23.56 -7.56
CA TYR A 248 16.96 24.46 -6.75
C TYR A 248 15.50 23.97 -6.63
N ASN A 249 15.07 23.57 -5.44
CA ASN A 249 13.66 23.24 -5.15
C ASN A 249 12.71 24.45 -5.31
N ILE A 250 13.18 25.67 -4.99
CA ILE A 250 12.38 26.90 -5.08
C ILE A 250 12.91 27.77 -6.21
N LYS A 251 12.10 27.97 -7.25
CA LYS A 251 12.46 28.79 -8.42
C LYS A 251 12.19 30.27 -8.15
N THR A 252 13.25 31.06 -7.90
CA THR A 252 13.14 32.51 -7.70
C THR A 252 12.76 33.25 -8.99
N LYS A 253 12.29 34.50 -8.89
CA LYS A 253 11.97 35.35 -10.05
C LYS A 253 13.17 35.49 -11.01
N ARG A 254 14.36 35.74 -10.45
CA ARG A 254 15.62 35.82 -11.21
C ARG A 254 15.92 34.52 -11.97
N LEU A 255 15.71 33.36 -11.32
CA LEU A 255 15.93 32.05 -11.96
C LEU A 255 14.96 31.80 -13.12
N LYS A 256 13.69 32.23 -12.98
CA LYS A 256 12.67 32.15 -14.03
C LYS A 256 12.98 33.09 -15.21
N GLU A 257 13.55 34.26 -14.95
CA GLU A 257 14.02 35.17 -16.00
C GLU A 257 15.23 34.59 -16.73
N SER A 258 16.21 34.01 -16.00
CA SER A 258 17.33 33.29 -16.61
C SER A 258 16.88 32.07 -17.42
N PHE A 259 15.76 31.41 -17.07
CA PHE A 259 15.19 30.33 -17.87
C PHE A 259 14.69 30.81 -19.25
N LYS A 260 14.22 32.06 -19.35
CA LYS A 260 13.86 32.67 -20.65
C LYS A 260 15.07 32.92 -21.53
N ILE A 261 16.19 33.30 -20.92
CA ILE A 261 17.47 33.50 -21.63
C ILE A 261 17.96 32.14 -22.13
N PHE A 262 17.95 31.11 -21.28
CA PHE A 262 18.28 29.74 -21.64
C PHE A 262 17.45 29.19 -22.81
N THR A 263 16.12 29.37 -22.78
CA THR A 263 15.24 28.92 -23.89
C THR A 263 15.52 29.69 -25.17
N HIS A 264 15.86 30.99 -25.08
CA HIS A 264 16.30 31.77 -26.22
C HIS A 264 17.63 31.26 -26.79
N ASP A 265 18.64 31.01 -25.95
CA ASP A 265 19.96 30.49 -26.34
C ASP A 265 19.84 29.13 -27.04
N LEU A 266 18.99 28.23 -26.53
CA LEU A 266 18.67 26.96 -27.19
C LEU A 266 17.94 27.16 -28.53
N SER A 267 17.10 28.19 -28.64
CA SER A 267 16.39 28.51 -29.89
C SER A 267 17.34 29.01 -30.96
N ILE A 268 18.35 29.81 -30.58
CA ILE A 268 19.43 30.23 -31.48
C ILE A 268 20.18 29.00 -31.99
N LEU A 269 20.60 28.13 -31.07
CA LEU A 269 21.36 26.93 -31.41
C LEU A 269 20.56 25.97 -32.31
N TYR A 270 19.26 25.82 -32.06
CA TYR A 270 18.36 25.07 -32.95
C TYR A 270 18.26 25.72 -34.34
N SER A 271 18.13 27.05 -34.42
CA SER A 271 18.01 27.75 -35.71
C SER A 271 19.28 27.66 -36.57
N GLU A 272 20.45 27.52 -35.95
CA GLU A 272 21.74 27.42 -36.65
C GLU A 272 22.07 25.99 -37.08
N VAL A 273 21.77 24.98 -36.26
CA VAL A 273 22.19 23.59 -36.48
C VAL A 273 21.06 22.72 -37.04
N ASN A 274 19.81 23.10 -36.79
CA ASN A 274 18.59 22.36 -37.14
C ASN A 274 18.53 20.94 -36.53
N ILE A 275 19.09 20.76 -35.32
CA ILE A 275 19.06 19.49 -34.55
C ILE A 275 18.40 19.74 -33.19
N ASN A 276 17.51 18.83 -32.78
CA ASN A 276 16.64 18.97 -31.60
C ASN A 276 17.36 18.67 -30.26
N PHE A 277 18.48 19.32 -29.95
CA PHE A 277 19.25 19.05 -28.72
C PHE A 277 18.46 19.26 -27.41
N HIS A 278 17.39 20.06 -27.43
CA HIS A 278 16.50 20.24 -26.28
C HIS A 278 15.76 18.94 -25.88
N LYS A 279 15.54 18.00 -26.81
CA LYS A 279 14.96 16.67 -26.49
C LYS A 279 15.88 15.89 -25.53
N TYR A 280 17.19 15.93 -25.77
CA TYR A 280 18.18 15.31 -24.88
C TYR A 280 18.15 15.92 -23.48
N LEU A 281 18.19 17.25 -23.37
CA LEU A 281 18.12 17.93 -22.07
C LEU A 281 16.81 17.63 -21.34
N THR A 282 15.70 17.54 -22.08
CA THR A 282 14.39 17.19 -21.53
C THR A 282 14.40 15.81 -20.90
N LEU A 283 14.95 14.82 -21.59
CA LEU A 283 15.07 13.45 -21.08
C LEU A 283 16.09 13.32 -19.95
N LYS A 284 17.25 13.96 -20.07
CA LYS A 284 18.34 13.88 -19.09
C LYS A 284 17.94 14.45 -17.72
N TYR A 285 17.24 15.58 -17.73
CA TYR A 285 16.87 16.30 -16.50
C TYR A 285 15.40 16.11 -16.09
N ASP A 286 14.63 15.28 -16.81
CA ASP A 286 13.20 15.01 -16.58
C ASP A 286 12.38 16.33 -16.48
N TYR A 287 12.68 17.29 -17.37
CA TYR A 287 12.08 18.62 -17.38
C TYR A 287 11.72 19.07 -18.80
N HIS A 288 10.45 19.43 -19.03
CA HIS A 288 9.99 19.85 -20.35
C HIS A 288 10.63 21.19 -20.77
N ILE A 289 11.29 21.21 -21.93
CA ILE A 289 11.90 22.43 -22.51
C ILE A 289 11.25 22.71 -23.86
N ASP A 290 10.62 23.88 -23.97
CA ASP A 290 10.10 24.39 -25.24
C ASP A 290 11.14 25.26 -25.92
N VAL A 291 11.38 24.99 -27.21
CA VAL A 291 12.28 25.78 -28.06
C VAL A 291 11.44 26.49 -29.12
N ASN A 292 11.70 27.78 -29.33
CA ASN A 292 10.99 28.56 -30.33
C ASN A 292 11.66 28.37 -31.69
N ASN A 293 10.86 28.17 -32.74
CA ASN A 293 11.33 28.23 -34.12
C ASN A 293 11.59 29.69 -34.49
N LEU A 294 12.79 30.18 -34.21
CA LEU A 294 13.26 31.44 -34.78
C LEU A 294 13.35 31.23 -36.29
N THR A 295 12.64 32.04 -37.07
CA THR A 295 12.65 31.96 -38.55
C THR A 295 14.09 32.12 -39.05
N SER A 296 14.75 31.02 -39.39
CA SER A 296 16.05 31.05 -40.03
C SER A 296 15.86 31.49 -41.48
N LYS A 297 16.55 32.56 -41.88
CA LYS A 297 17.11 32.61 -43.23
C LYS A 297 18.14 31.49 -43.26
N ASN A 298 17.89 30.39 -43.95
CA ASN A 298 18.86 29.55 -44.67
C ASN A 298 18.20 28.24 -45.14
N GLU A 299 18.51 27.88 -46.37
CA GLU A 299 18.08 26.67 -47.08
C GLU A 299 18.42 25.42 -46.27
N SER A 300 17.50 24.44 -46.24
CA SER A 300 17.70 23.14 -45.59
C SER A 300 18.89 22.41 -46.21
N ASN A 301 20.07 22.53 -45.59
CA ASN A 301 21.24 21.75 -45.95
C ASN A 301 20.93 20.25 -45.73
N SER A 302 20.93 19.45 -46.80
CA SER A 302 20.61 18.02 -46.76
C SER A 302 21.46 17.21 -45.76
N LYS A 303 22.69 17.66 -45.49
CA LYS A 303 23.56 17.09 -44.44
C LYS A 303 22.99 17.22 -43.03
N ASN A 304 22.35 18.35 -42.70
CA ASN A 304 21.79 18.58 -41.36
C ASN A 304 20.52 17.75 -41.12
N VAL A 305 19.80 17.38 -42.18
CA VAL A 305 18.64 16.47 -42.07
C VAL A 305 19.10 15.07 -41.66
N VAL A 306 20.14 14.53 -42.32
CA VAL A 306 20.69 13.20 -41.97
C VAL A 306 21.26 13.17 -40.55
N LEU A 307 21.96 14.23 -40.13
CA LEU A 307 22.46 14.34 -38.75
C LEU A 307 21.31 14.46 -37.74
N SER A 308 20.23 15.16 -38.08
CA SER A 308 19.03 15.23 -37.22
C SER A 308 18.37 13.87 -37.05
N ASP A 309 18.27 13.07 -38.12
CA ASP A 309 17.69 11.72 -38.06
C ASP A 309 18.55 10.79 -37.20
N GLN A 310 19.88 10.83 -37.37
CA GLN A 310 20.82 10.08 -36.53
C GLN A 310 20.73 10.48 -35.06
N PHE A 311 20.59 11.77 -34.78
CA PHE A 311 20.40 12.26 -33.43
C PHE A 311 19.09 11.77 -32.82
N ASP A 312 17.98 11.84 -33.56
CA ASP A 312 16.67 11.37 -33.09
C ASP A 312 16.67 9.85 -32.81
N GLU A 313 17.48 9.06 -33.53
CA GLU A 313 17.71 7.64 -33.26
C GLU A 313 18.41 7.44 -31.90
N TYR A 314 19.52 8.17 -31.64
CA TYR A 314 20.18 8.15 -30.33
C TYR A 314 19.29 8.60 -29.18
N ILE A 315 18.42 9.58 -29.42
CA ILE A 315 17.43 10.05 -28.43
C ILE A 315 16.38 9.00 -28.13
N THR A 316 15.93 8.25 -29.15
CA THR A 316 14.96 7.16 -28.97
C THR A 316 15.57 6.04 -28.14
N GLU A 317 16.80 5.61 -28.45
CA GLU A 317 17.53 4.62 -27.65
C GLU A 317 17.70 5.08 -26.19
N TYR A 318 18.08 6.35 -26.00
CA TYR A 318 18.27 6.93 -24.67
C TYR A 318 16.96 7.00 -23.87
N GLN A 319 15.84 7.32 -24.54
CA GLN A 319 14.51 7.33 -23.94
C GLN A 319 14.10 5.93 -23.46
N ASP A 320 14.31 4.90 -24.28
CA ASP A 320 14.02 3.51 -23.94
C ASP A 320 14.84 3.04 -22.72
N ILE A 321 16.12 3.43 -22.66
CA ILE A 321 16.99 3.16 -21.49
C ILE A 321 16.42 3.82 -20.24
N ILE A 322 16.02 5.09 -20.30
CA ILE A 322 15.44 5.81 -19.16
C ILE A 322 14.13 5.15 -18.70
N GLU A 323 13.25 4.78 -19.63
CA GLU A 323 11.99 4.12 -19.30
C GLU A 323 12.23 2.74 -18.65
N ASN A 324 13.20 1.99 -19.16
CA ASN A 324 13.63 0.72 -18.56
C ASN A 324 14.17 0.92 -17.13
N ILE A 325 14.96 1.97 -16.88
CA ILE A 325 15.40 2.33 -15.51
C ILE A 325 14.20 2.65 -14.62
N LYS A 326 13.25 3.47 -15.09
CA LYS A 326 12.06 3.86 -14.32
C LYS A 326 11.20 2.64 -13.96
N THR A 327 10.95 1.75 -14.92
CA THR A 327 10.15 0.53 -14.72
C THR A 327 10.84 -0.45 -13.77
N LYS A 328 12.12 -0.77 -13.97
CA LYS A 328 12.89 -1.66 -13.08
C LYS A 328 13.02 -1.10 -11.66
N SER A 329 13.30 0.20 -11.52
CA SER A 329 13.40 0.85 -10.21
C SER A 329 12.06 0.82 -9.44
N LYS A 330 10.95 1.05 -10.13
CA LYS A 330 9.61 0.98 -9.56
C LYS A 330 9.25 -0.45 -9.14
N PHE A 331 9.58 -1.44 -9.97
CA PHE A 331 9.39 -2.85 -9.65
C PHE A 331 10.17 -3.25 -8.38
N ILE A 332 11.46 -2.93 -8.31
CA ILE A 332 12.31 -3.25 -7.15
C ILE A 332 11.77 -2.56 -5.88
N THR A 333 11.48 -1.25 -5.95
CA THR A 333 10.99 -0.47 -4.82
C THR A 333 9.67 -1.03 -4.28
N ASN A 334 8.71 -1.32 -5.17
CA ASN A 334 7.41 -1.85 -4.76
C ASN A 334 7.53 -3.27 -4.21
N THR A 335 8.35 -4.12 -4.83
CA THR A 335 8.54 -5.49 -4.37
C THR A 335 9.17 -5.53 -2.98
N ILE A 336 10.24 -4.76 -2.75
CA ILE A 336 10.86 -4.66 -1.42
C ILE A 336 9.87 -4.10 -0.40
N LYS A 337 9.10 -3.06 -0.75
CA LYS A 337 8.10 -2.48 0.14
C LYS A 337 7.03 -3.51 0.56
N ASN A 338 6.55 -4.31 -0.40
CA ASN A 338 5.59 -5.37 -0.11
C ASN A 338 6.22 -6.46 0.78
N LEU A 339 7.44 -6.90 0.50
CA LEU A 339 8.14 -7.89 1.33
C LEU A 339 8.39 -7.37 2.75
N LYS A 340 8.66 -6.07 2.94
CA LYS A 340 8.80 -5.46 4.27
C LYS A 340 7.49 -5.51 5.03
N GLN A 341 6.39 -5.25 4.35
CA GLN A 341 5.06 -5.37 4.94
C GLN A 341 4.74 -6.83 5.29
N ASP A 342 5.06 -7.77 4.41
CA ASP A 342 4.89 -9.21 4.65
C ASP A 342 5.74 -9.68 5.83
N LEU A 343 6.97 -9.18 5.96
CA LEU A 343 7.85 -9.43 7.11
C LEU A 343 7.24 -8.93 8.41
N CYS A 344 6.77 -7.67 8.45
CA CYS A 344 6.11 -7.14 9.62
C CYS A 344 4.88 -7.99 9.99
N ILE A 345 4.02 -8.33 9.04
CA ILE A 345 2.86 -9.19 9.26
C ILE A 345 3.29 -10.56 9.79
N PHE A 346 4.33 -11.17 9.22
CA PHE A 346 4.87 -12.46 9.65
C PHE A 346 5.40 -12.43 11.09
N LEU A 347 6.07 -11.34 11.47
CA LEU A 347 6.57 -11.13 12.83
C LEU A 347 5.43 -10.85 13.82
N THR A 348 4.43 -10.02 13.46
CA THR A 348 3.32 -9.62 14.34
C THR A 348 2.29 -10.75 14.54
N ASN A 349 1.92 -11.48 13.48
CA ASN A 349 0.92 -12.56 13.56
C ASN A 349 1.37 -13.69 14.49
N ASN A 350 2.68 -13.92 14.59
CA ASN A 350 3.24 -14.93 15.48
C ASN A 350 3.62 -14.40 16.87
N SER A 351 3.89 -13.11 17.03
CA SER A 351 4.10 -12.53 18.37
C SER A 351 2.79 -12.39 19.15
N ASN A 352 1.63 -12.34 18.46
CA ASN A 352 0.33 -12.57 19.10
C ASN A 352 0.13 -14.04 19.53
N SER A 353 0.79 -15.00 18.89
CA SER A 353 0.85 -16.39 19.37
C SER A 353 1.78 -16.51 20.58
N ASN A 354 2.88 -15.75 20.64
CA ASN A 354 3.85 -15.78 21.76
C ASN A 354 3.46 -14.92 22.97
N LYS A 355 2.64 -13.87 22.83
CA LYS A 355 2.06 -13.16 23.99
C LYS A 355 1.07 -14.02 24.79
N ASN A 356 0.53 -15.06 24.17
CA ASN A 356 -0.31 -16.06 24.83
C ASN A 356 0.48 -17.19 25.51
N LEU A 357 1.83 -17.18 25.46
CA LEU A 357 2.66 -18.20 26.14
C LEU A 357 2.91 -17.93 27.64
N ASN A 358 2.58 -16.75 28.17
CA ASN A 358 2.76 -16.43 29.60
C ASN A 358 1.48 -16.60 30.44
N THR A 359 0.45 -17.22 29.88
CA THR A 359 -0.70 -17.74 30.63
C THR A 359 -0.72 -19.25 30.43
N SER A 360 -0.45 -19.97 31.52
CA SER A 360 -0.55 -21.42 31.63
C SER A 360 -1.76 -21.98 30.86
N ASP A 361 -1.47 -22.88 29.93
CA ASP A 361 -2.33 -23.89 29.30
C ASP A 361 -3.79 -23.52 28.99
N LYS A 362 -4.04 -23.31 27.70
CA LYS A 362 -4.81 -24.26 26.87
C LYS A 362 -4.66 -23.88 25.40
N ASN A 363 -4.12 -24.80 24.63
CA ASN A 363 -4.03 -24.75 23.18
C ASN A 363 -5.35 -24.25 22.55
N GLU A 364 -5.34 -23.08 21.92
CA GLU A 364 -6.28 -22.80 20.82
C GLU A 364 -5.92 -23.74 19.66
N SER A 365 -6.28 -25.01 19.81
CA SER A 365 -6.54 -25.87 18.67
C SER A 365 -7.75 -25.26 17.98
N SER A 366 -7.52 -24.32 17.06
CA SER A 366 -8.58 -23.88 16.15
C SER A 366 -8.91 -25.09 15.30
N TYR A 367 -9.84 -25.91 15.76
CA TYR A 367 -10.32 -27.04 14.99
C TYR A 367 -10.93 -26.47 13.70
N VAL A 368 -10.40 -26.85 12.54
CA VAL A 368 -10.85 -26.33 11.23
C VAL A 368 -11.70 -27.39 10.55
N GLN A 369 -12.84 -27.00 9.98
CA GLN A 369 -13.63 -27.89 9.13
C GLN A 369 -12.84 -28.28 7.87
N VAL A 370 -12.70 -29.59 7.61
CA VAL A 370 -12.12 -30.09 6.37
C VAL A 370 -13.15 -30.01 5.25
N GLY A 371 -12.88 -29.20 4.23
CA GLY A 371 -13.71 -29.08 3.02
C GLY A 371 -13.68 -30.35 2.18
N LYS A 372 -14.84 -30.86 1.75
CA LYS A 372 -14.95 -32.11 0.95
C LYS A 372 -15.76 -31.94 -0.33
N TYR A 373 -16.93 -31.29 -0.25
CA TYR A 373 -17.83 -31.17 -1.39
C TYR A 373 -17.85 -29.74 -1.94
N PHE A 374 -17.28 -29.51 -3.13
CA PHE A 374 -17.17 -28.17 -3.75
C PHE A 374 -18.30 -27.88 -4.75
N LYS A 375 -19.52 -28.30 -4.42
CA LYS A 375 -20.72 -28.10 -5.24
C LYS A 375 -21.80 -27.31 -4.50
N ARG A 376 -22.76 -26.73 -5.23
CA ARG A 376 -23.86 -25.95 -4.64
C ARG A 376 -24.66 -26.86 -3.68
N TRP A 377 -25.10 -26.32 -2.55
CA TRP A 377 -25.82 -27.09 -1.51
C TRP A 377 -27.00 -27.93 -2.05
N ILE A 378 -27.72 -27.39 -3.03
CA ILE A 378 -28.87 -28.04 -3.69
C ILE A 378 -28.46 -29.31 -4.45
N LEU A 379 -27.21 -29.38 -4.92
CA LEU A 379 -26.65 -30.51 -5.67
C LEU A 379 -26.01 -31.58 -4.76
N LEU A 380 -25.98 -31.36 -3.45
CA LEU A 380 -25.54 -32.36 -2.48
C LEU A 380 -26.62 -33.43 -2.28
N SER A 381 -26.23 -34.70 -2.19
CA SER A 381 -27.12 -35.78 -1.77
C SER A 381 -27.52 -35.61 -0.30
N GLN A 382 -28.57 -36.31 0.13
CA GLN A 382 -29.00 -36.25 1.52
C GLN A 382 -27.92 -36.73 2.48
N GLU A 383 -27.22 -37.81 2.13
CA GLU A 383 -26.10 -38.37 2.90
C GLU A 383 -24.93 -37.38 3.00
N GLU A 384 -24.56 -36.75 1.88
CA GLU A 384 -23.49 -35.74 1.84
C GLU A 384 -23.80 -34.54 2.76
N ARG A 385 -25.07 -34.11 2.83
CA ARG A 385 -25.50 -33.02 3.71
C ARG A 385 -25.43 -33.41 5.18
N LEU A 386 -25.84 -34.63 5.53
CA LEU A 386 -25.79 -35.13 6.91
C LEU A 386 -24.34 -35.25 7.41
N GLU A 387 -23.42 -35.71 6.56
CA GLU A 387 -21.98 -35.76 6.87
C GLU A 387 -21.42 -34.34 7.14
N ARG A 388 -21.88 -33.32 6.39
CA ARG A 388 -21.43 -31.94 6.64
C ARG A 388 -21.96 -31.37 7.94
N PHE A 389 -23.14 -31.80 8.42
CA PHE A 389 -23.63 -31.39 9.74
C PHE A 389 -22.80 -32.00 10.87
N GLU A 390 -22.35 -33.25 10.76
CA GLU A 390 -21.41 -33.85 11.73
C GLU A 390 -20.12 -33.05 11.83
N SER A 391 -19.53 -32.73 10.66
CA SER A 391 -18.31 -31.92 10.59
C SER A 391 -18.50 -30.52 11.18
N TYR A 392 -19.67 -29.91 10.97
CA TYR A 392 -20.02 -28.62 11.56
C TYR A 392 -20.23 -28.70 13.07
N SER A 393 -20.88 -29.75 13.58
CA SER A 393 -21.10 -29.94 15.02
C SER A 393 -19.78 -30.09 15.77
N LEU A 394 -18.87 -30.88 15.21
CA LEU A 394 -17.52 -31.05 15.74
C LEU A 394 -16.77 -29.72 15.75
N TYR A 395 -16.83 -28.96 14.66
CA TYR A 395 -16.27 -27.60 14.62
C TYR A 395 -16.89 -26.65 15.65
N TYR A 396 -18.21 -26.64 15.75
CA TYR A 396 -18.93 -25.71 16.61
C TYR A 396 -18.60 -25.96 18.09
N VAL A 397 -18.60 -27.21 18.52
CA VAL A 397 -18.29 -27.60 19.89
C VAL A 397 -16.83 -27.28 20.22
N HIS A 398 -15.89 -27.55 19.32
CA HIS A 398 -14.48 -27.20 19.54
C HIS A 398 -14.23 -25.71 19.66
N VAL A 399 -14.72 -24.94 18.70
CA VAL A 399 -14.36 -23.52 18.58
C VAL A 399 -15.18 -22.64 19.52
N PHE A 400 -16.46 -22.98 19.73
CA PHE A 400 -17.36 -22.12 20.50
C PHE A 400 -17.67 -22.61 21.91
N LEU A 401 -17.49 -23.90 22.22
CA LEU A 401 -17.78 -24.45 23.55
C LEU A 401 -16.50 -24.83 24.32
N LEU A 402 -15.61 -25.64 23.73
CA LEU A 402 -14.33 -26.01 24.33
C LEU A 402 -13.35 -24.83 24.34
N GLY A 403 -13.19 -24.13 23.22
CA GLY A 403 -12.31 -22.95 23.12
C GLY A 403 -12.73 -21.76 23.99
N LYS A 404 -13.91 -21.82 24.64
CA LYS A 404 -14.41 -20.81 25.59
C LYS A 404 -14.61 -21.35 27.01
N ASP A 405 -14.07 -22.54 27.31
CA ASP A 405 -14.22 -23.23 28.60
C ASP A 405 -15.68 -23.33 29.09
N ILE A 406 -16.62 -23.56 28.17
CA ILE A 406 -18.04 -23.72 28.49
C ILE A 406 -18.37 -25.18 28.86
N ILE A 407 -17.60 -26.13 28.33
CA ILE A 407 -17.72 -27.57 28.58
C ILE A 407 -16.34 -28.19 28.83
N ASP A 408 -16.29 -29.28 29.58
CA ASP A 408 -15.05 -30.05 29.79
C ASP A 408 -14.74 -31.01 28.64
N ILE A 409 -13.46 -31.36 28.48
CA ILE A 409 -12.94 -32.26 27.44
C ILE A 409 -13.66 -33.62 27.48
N SER A 410 -14.01 -34.10 28.66
CA SER A 410 -14.71 -35.37 28.88
C SER A 410 -16.14 -35.40 28.32
N GLN A 411 -16.77 -34.24 28.14
CA GLN A 411 -18.15 -34.09 27.63
C GLN A 411 -18.21 -33.75 26.14
N ARG A 412 -17.06 -33.64 25.48
CA ARG A 412 -16.92 -33.25 24.08
C ARG A 412 -17.72 -34.16 23.15
N ASP A 413 -17.50 -35.46 23.23
CA ASP A 413 -18.03 -36.37 22.22
C ASP A 413 -19.55 -36.51 22.36
N ASP A 414 -20.07 -36.50 23.59
CA ASP A 414 -21.50 -36.49 23.88
C ASP A 414 -22.20 -35.21 23.39
N THR A 415 -21.57 -34.05 23.59
CA THR A 415 -22.12 -32.75 23.13
C THR A 415 -22.06 -32.60 21.61
N VAL A 416 -21.01 -33.12 20.96
CA VAL A 416 -20.92 -33.20 19.49
C VAL A 416 -22.02 -34.09 18.92
N ASN A 417 -22.24 -35.27 19.51
CA ASN A 417 -23.26 -36.21 19.08
C ASN A 417 -24.66 -35.61 19.25
N THR A 418 -24.93 -34.98 20.39
CA THR A 418 -26.20 -34.30 20.67
C THR A 418 -26.50 -33.20 19.66
N LEU A 419 -25.52 -32.35 19.34
CA LEU A 419 -25.68 -31.29 18.33
C LEU A 419 -25.86 -31.85 16.92
N SER A 420 -25.10 -32.90 16.58
CA SER A 420 -25.19 -33.59 15.29
C SER A 420 -26.57 -34.19 15.07
N GLU A 421 -27.09 -34.95 16.04
CA GLU A 421 -28.43 -35.54 15.98
C GLU A 421 -29.53 -34.49 15.91
N LEU A 422 -29.39 -33.39 16.65
CA LEU A 422 -30.33 -32.28 16.63
C LEU A 422 -30.37 -31.59 15.25
N LEU A 423 -29.22 -31.32 14.63
CA LEU A 423 -29.16 -30.70 13.30
C LEU A 423 -29.68 -31.66 12.20
N LYS A 424 -29.32 -32.95 12.28
CA LYS A 424 -29.81 -33.98 11.35
C LYS A 424 -31.32 -34.15 11.45
N SER A 425 -31.85 -34.32 12.66
CA SER A 425 -33.29 -34.49 12.89
C SER A 425 -34.09 -33.26 12.47
N ALA A 426 -33.61 -32.04 12.79
CA ALA A 426 -34.26 -30.80 12.35
C ALA A 426 -34.25 -30.61 10.84
N TYR A 427 -33.20 -31.08 10.14
CA TYR A 427 -33.11 -31.05 8.69
C TYR A 427 -34.07 -32.06 8.04
N VAL A 428 -34.07 -33.31 8.52
CA VAL A 428 -34.95 -34.38 8.02
C VAL A 428 -36.42 -34.05 8.28
N SER A 429 -36.75 -33.50 9.45
CA SER A 429 -38.11 -33.08 9.80
C SER A 429 -38.54 -31.77 9.13
N LYS A 430 -37.74 -31.23 8.19
CA LYS A 430 -37.97 -29.96 7.47
C LYS A 430 -38.18 -28.73 8.37
N LYS A 431 -37.73 -28.79 9.63
CA LYS A 431 -37.77 -27.67 10.57
C LYS A 431 -36.63 -26.67 10.32
N MET A 432 -35.55 -27.13 9.68
CA MET A 432 -34.44 -26.31 9.20
C MET A 432 -34.41 -26.32 7.67
N ILE A 433 -34.40 -25.13 7.05
CA ILE A 433 -34.35 -24.98 5.58
C ILE A 433 -33.01 -24.42 5.11
N TYR A 434 -32.74 -24.52 3.80
CA TYR A 434 -31.48 -24.05 3.20
C TYR A 434 -31.12 -22.59 3.56
N ARG A 435 -32.11 -21.70 3.76
CA ARG A 435 -31.87 -20.29 4.10
C ARG A 435 -31.22 -20.09 5.48
N ASP A 436 -31.42 -21.05 6.37
CA ASP A 436 -30.90 -21.06 7.74
C ASP A 436 -29.43 -21.49 7.78
N ILE A 437 -28.92 -22.04 6.68
CA ILE A 437 -27.58 -22.60 6.57
C ILE A 437 -26.76 -21.73 5.62
N ARG A 438 -25.62 -21.24 6.10
CA ARG A 438 -24.66 -20.51 5.28
C ARG A 438 -23.62 -21.47 4.74
N TRP A 439 -23.83 -21.93 3.51
CA TRP A 439 -22.92 -22.85 2.81
C TRP A 439 -21.86 -22.11 2.00
N ASN A 440 -20.58 -22.48 2.18
CA ASN A 440 -19.50 -21.99 1.34
C ASN A 440 -19.16 -23.02 0.26
N THR A 441 -19.42 -22.66 -1.01
CA THR A 441 -19.16 -23.56 -2.15
C THR A 441 -17.67 -23.65 -2.52
N THR A 442 -16.87 -22.60 -2.28
CA THR A 442 -15.42 -22.61 -2.59
C THR A 442 -14.61 -23.37 -1.55
N LYS A 443 -15.08 -23.39 -0.30
CA LYS A 443 -14.44 -24.14 0.80
C LYS A 443 -15.10 -25.48 1.09
N GLY A 444 -16.31 -25.73 0.61
CA GLY A 444 -17.04 -27.00 0.83
C GLY A 444 -17.40 -27.26 2.28
N ILE A 445 -17.74 -26.21 3.04
CA ILE A 445 -18.01 -26.24 4.49
C ILE A 445 -19.28 -25.43 4.85
N ILE A 446 -19.83 -25.73 6.02
CA ILE A 446 -20.91 -24.93 6.62
C ILE A 446 -20.26 -23.81 7.43
N GLU A 447 -20.43 -22.56 6.99
CA GLU A 447 -19.88 -21.41 7.72
C GLU A 447 -20.67 -21.10 8.98
N LEU A 448 -22.00 -21.24 8.91
CA LEU A 448 -22.87 -20.89 10.03
C LEU A 448 -24.25 -21.52 9.87
N VAL A 449 -24.79 -22.06 10.97
CA VAL A 449 -26.22 -22.35 11.12
C VAL A 449 -26.86 -21.21 11.90
N LYS A 450 -27.63 -20.36 11.23
CA LYS A 450 -28.13 -19.07 11.77
C LYS A 450 -29.14 -19.23 12.91
N ILE A 451 -29.85 -20.35 12.93
CA ILE A 451 -30.90 -20.64 13.89
C ILE A 451 -30.36 -21.32 15.16
N LEU A 452 -29.09 -21.74 15.18
CA LEU A 452 -28.49 -22.42 16.31
C LEU A 452 -28.09 -21.42 17.40
N GLN A 453 -28.53 -21.69 18.63
CA GLN A 453 -28.08 -21.03 19.84
C GLN A 453 -27.72 -22.06 20.88
N TYR A 454 -26.73 -21.73 21.71
CA TYR A 454 -26.35 -22.54 22.85
C TYR A 454 -26.64 -21.77 24.12
N ASP A 455 -27.39 -22.37 25.03
CA ASP A 455 -27.65 -21.87 26.37
C ASP A 455 -27.04 -22.84 27.39
N LYS A 456 -26.43 -22.31 28.47
CA LYS A 456 -25.76 -23.13 29.49
C LYS A 456 -26.75 -23.98 30.30
N GLU A 457 -28.00 -23.53 30.43
CA GLU A 457 -29.02 -24.21 31.24
C GLU A 457 -29.94 -25.12 30.41
N LEU A 458 -30.19 -24.76 29.14
CA LEU A 458 -31.14 -25.46 28.26
C LEU A 458 -30.46 -26.26 27.13
N GLY A 459 -29.15 -26.14 26.96
CA GLY A 459 -28.40 -26.80 25.89
C GLY A 459 -28.57 -26.14 24.52
N PHE A 460 -28.50 -26.95 23.45
CA PHE A 460 -28.64 -26.46 22.07
C PHE A 460 -30.11 -26.19 21.72
N VAL A 461 -30.42 -24.93 21.39
CA VAL A 461 -31.76 -24.48 21.01
C VAL A 461 -31.75 -23.95 19.59
N LEU A 462 -32.66 -24.45 18.74
CA LEU A 462 -32.91 -23.87 17.42
C LEU A 462 -33.99 -22.81 17.50
N LYS A 463 -33.63 -21.55 17.27
CA LYS A 463 -34.59 -20.46 17.06
C LYS A 463 -35.21 -20.59 15.68
N TYR A 464 -36.35 -21.28 15.61
CA TYR A 464 -37.13 -21.33 14.39
C TYR A 464 -37.58 -19.91 14.02
N THR A 465 -37.21 -19.45 12.82
CA THR A 465 -37.95 -18.32 12.25
C THR A 465 -39.36 -18.82 11.99
N LYS A 466 -40.38 -18.19 12.61
CA LYS A 466 -41.80 -18.45 12.33
C LYS A 466 -42.06 -18.29 10.83
N GLN A 467 -41.89 -19.35 10.05
CA GLN A 467 -42.39 -19.43 8.68
C GLN A 467 -43.20 -20.70 8.41
N ILE A 468 -43.33 -21.62 9.37
CA ILE A 468 -44.31 -22.71 9.28
C ILE A 468 -44.85 -23.02 10.68
N MET A 469 -45.82 -22.24 11.12
CA MET A 469 -46.82 -22.47 12.18
C MET A 469 -47.17 -21.14 12.83
N GLU A 470 -48.20 -20.47 12.30
CA GLU A 470 -49.15 -19.60 13.00
C GLU A 470 -50.00 -18.87 11.94
N LYS A 471 -50.95 -19.61 11.36
CA LYS A 471 -52.30 -19.03 11.22
C LYS A 471 -52.87 -19.04 12.63
N ARG A 472 -52.73 -17.94 13.36
CA ARG A 472 -53.58 -17.53 14.50
C ARG A 472 -53.07 -16.17 15.00
N GLU A 473 -53.91 -15.18 14.74
CA GLU A 473 -54.21 -13.96 15.49
C GLU A 473 -53.16 -13.35 16.45
N GLY A 474 -52.99 -12.03 16.29
CA GLY A 474 -52.67 -11.11 17.39
C GLY A 474 -51.21 -10.97 17.76
N ASP A 475 -50.47 -10.09 17.08
CA ASP A 475 -50.04 -8.83 17.69
C ASP A 475 -49.05 -8.08 16.79
N ASN A 476 -49.43 -6.83 16.51
CA ASN A 476 -48.64 -5.86 15.78
C ASN A 476 -47.55 -5.32 16.70
N ASN A 477 -46.29 -5.73 16.52
CA ASN A 477 -45.13 -4.86 16.72
C ASN A 477 -43.87 -5.45 16.04
N LEU A 478 -43.78 -5.24 14.73
CA LEU A 478 -42.61 -5.56 13.90
C LEU A 478 -41.65 -4.37 13.85
N THR A 479 -40.62 -4.38 14.70
CA THR A 479 -39.37 -3.63 14.46
C THR A 479 -38.62 -4.27 13.28
N LYS A 480 -39.04 -3.92 12.06
CA LYS A 480 -38.31 -4.26 10.83
C LYS A 480 -36.92 -3.62 10.88
N LYS A 481 -35.86 -4.44 10.87
CA LYS A 481 -34.50 -3.99 10.51
C LYS A 481 -34.58 -3.28 9.15
N LYS A 482 -34.32 -1.97 9.14
CA LYS A 482 -34.17 -1.17 7.91
C LYS A 482 -32.99 -1.70 7.09
N LEU A 483 -33.25 -2.53 6.08
CA LEU A 483 -32.39 -2.58 4.91
C LEU A 483 -32.59 -1.25 4.16
N SER A 484 -31.56 -0.40 4.11
CA SER A 484 -31.57 0.80 3.27
C SER A 484 -31.40 0.40 1.80
N PHE A 485 -32.48 -0.02 1.16
CA PHE A 485 -32.54 0.06 -0.30
C PHE A 485 -32.68 1.54 -0.65
N ARG A 486 -31.66 2.15 -1.26
CA ARG A 486 -31.81 3.47 -1.89
C ARG A 486 -32.95 3.35 -2.90
N THR A 487 -34.03 4.09 -2.68
CA THR A 487 -35.13 4.21 -3.64
C THR A 487 -34.57 4.75 -4.95
N ILE A 488 -34.95 4.15 -6.06
CA ILE A 488 -34.51 4.60 -7.38
C ILE A 488 -35.19 5.93 -7.74
N ILE A 489 -36.38 6.18 -7.17
CA ILE A 489 -37.16 7.42 -7.33
C ILE A 489 -36.46 8.57 -6.58
N THR A 490 -35.51 9.21 -7.25
CA THR A 490 -34.99 10.55 -6.95
C THR A 490 -35.67 11.59 -7.84
N LYS A 491 -35.60 12.88 -7.49
CA LYS A 491 -36.18 13.98 -8.31
C LYS A 491 -35.75 13.94 -9.78
N GLU A 492 -34.52 13.52 -10.06
CA GLU A 492 -33.98 13.39 -11.43
C GLU A 492 -34.59 12.19 -12.18
N SER A 493 -34.63 11.03 -11.53
CA SER A 493 -35.23 9.83 -12.12
C SER A 493 -36.75 9.93 -12.28
N GLU A 494 -37.44 10.66 -11.39
CA GLU A 494 -38.89 10.84 -11.41
C GLU A 494 -39.34 11.59 -12.66
N LYS A 495 -38.56 12.58 -13.11
CA LYS A 495 -38.83 13.29 -14.37
C LYS A 495 -38.76 12.32 -15.56
N ILE A 496 -37.73 11.48 -15.61
CA ILE A 496 -37.53 10.47 -16.67
C ILE A 496 -38.66 9.42 -16.64
N ILE A 497 -39.02 8.95 -15.45
CA ILE A 497 -40.10 7.98 -15.26
C ILE A 497 -41.43 8.57 -15.72
N ASN A 498 -41.77 9.80 -15.33
CA ASN A 498 -43.04 10.43 -15.68
C ASN A 498 -43.16 10.74 -17.18
N GLU A 499 -42.08 11.20 -17.81
CA GLU A 499 -42.04 11.46 -19.26
C GLU A 499 -42.27 10.16 -20.06
N ASP A 500 -41.58 9.08 -19.68
CA ASP A 500 -41.76 7.79 -20.32
C ASP A 500 -43.09 7.14 -20.01
N LEU A 501 -43.61 7.34 -18.81
CA LEU A 501 -44.91 6.83 -18.38
C LEU A 501 -46.01 7.40 -19.26
N LEU A 502 -45.99 8.72 -19.47
CA LEU A 502 -46.95 9.39 -20.33
C LEU A 502 -46.83 8.93 -21.78
N TYR A 503 -45.61 8.89 -22.32
CA TYR A 503 -45.38 8.42 -23.69
C TYR A 503 -45.85 6.98 -23.90
N PHE A 504 -45.55 6.10 -22.94
CA PHE A 504 -45.94 4.69 -22.99
C PHE A 504 -47.47 4.52 -22.91
N ILE A 505 -48.15 5.25 -22.03
CA ILE A 505 -49.61 5.20 -21.90
C ILE A 505 -50.29 5.70 -23.19
N VAL A 506 -49.83 6.82 -23.75
CA VAL A 506 -50.39 7.37 -25.00
C VAL A 506 -50.20 6.40 -26.18
N ASP A 507 -49.05 5.75 -26.28
CA ASP A 507 -48.78 4.74 -27.32
C ASP A 507 -49.69 3.51 -27.15
N ARG A 508 -49.91 3.02 -25.93
CA ARG A 508 -50.83 1.89 -25.66
C ARG A 508 -52.28 2.23 -26.00
N LEU A 509 -52.74 3.43 -25.64
CA LEU A 509 -54.10 3.89 -25.97
C LEU A 509 -54.30 4.06 -27.49
N ARG A 510 -53.30 4.59 -28.21
CA ARG A 510 -53.33 4.68 -29.69
C ARG A 510 -53.40 3.30 -30.35
N ASN A 511 -52.80 2.29 -29.74
CA ASN A 511 -52.80 0.91 -30.20
C ASN A 511 -54.04 0.10 -29.73
N GLY A 512 -55.08 0.77 -29.23
CA GLY A 512 -56.38 0.15 -28.91
C GLY A 512 -56.48 -0.59 -27.57
N VAL A 513 -55.53 -0.36 -26.64
CA VAL A 513 -55.56 -1.00 -25.32
C VAL A 513 -56.50 -0.23 -24.38
N GLU A 514 -57.68 -0.78 -24.09
CA GLU A 514 -58.69 -0.09 -23.28
C GLU A 514 -58.55 -0.28 -21.76
N THR A 515 -57.76 -1.24 -21.29
CA THR A 515 -57.64 -1.60 -19.87
C THR A 515 -56.20 -1.71 -19.40
N SER A 516 -55.90 -1.14 -18.23
CA SER A 516 -54.60 -1.28 -17.55
C SER A 516 -54.43 -2.72 -17.02
N THR A 517 -53.65 -3.55 -17.71
CA THR A 517 -53.36 -4.93 -17.29
C THR A 517 -52.09 -4.99 -16.44
N LYS A 518 -51.93 -6.09 -15.68
CA LYS A 518 -50.71 -6.34 -14.90
C LYS A 518 -49.49 -6.56 -15.81
N GLU A 519 -49.69 -7.18 -16.96
CA GLU A 519 -48.64 -7.43 -17.96
C GLU A 519 -48.08 -6.13 -18.53
N ASP A 520 -48.95 -5.14 -18.78
CA ASP A 520 -48.56 -3.82 -19.28
C ASP A 520 -47.70 -3.05 -18.28
N LYS A 521 -48.07 -3.10 -17.01
CA LYS A 521 -47.30 -2.51 -15.91
C LYS A 521 -45.93 -3.16 -15.76
N GLU A 522 -45.88 -4.48 -15.88
CA GLU A 522 -44.62 -5.23 -15.83
C GLU A 522 -43.72 -4.89 -17.05
N ALA A 523 -44.29 -4.76 -18.25
CA ALA A 523 -43.57 -4.32 -19.44
C ALA A 523 -43.02 -2.90 -19.28
N PHE A 524 -43.80 -1.97 -18.72
CA PHE A 524 -43.33 -0.62 -18.39
C PHE A 524 -42.19 -0.66 -17.37
N ALA A 525 -42.29 -1.49 -16.32
CA ALA A 525 -41.23 -1.63 -15.33
C ALA A 525 -39.92 -2.15 -15.93
N GLU A 526 -39.96 -3.10 -16.88
CA GLU A 526 -38.75 -3.54 -17.59
C GLU A 526 -38.17 -2.44 -18.50
N LYS A 527 -39.01 -1.66 -19.18
CA LYS A 527 -38.57 -0.49 -19.98
C LYS A 527 -37.84 0.54 -19.12
N ILE A 528 -38.37 0.86 -17.94
CA ILE A 528 -37.74 1.77 -16.98
C ILE A 528 -36.42 1.21 -16.45
N LYS A 529 -36.31 -0.11 -16.22
CA LYS A 529 -35.04 -0.72 -15.81
C LYS A 529 -33.94 -0.51 -16.84
N LEU A 530 -34.27 -0.72 -18.12
CA LEU A 530 -33.33 -0.53 -19.22
C LEU A 530 -32.90 0.94 -19.33
N LYS A 531 -33.83 1.89 -19.27
CA LYS A 531 -33.53 3.32 -19.41
C LYS A 531 -32.72 3.88 -18.25
N LEU A 532 -33.02 3.47 -17.02
CA LEU A 532 -32.27 3.87 -15.83
C LEU A 532 -30.99 3.04 -15.59
N LYS A 533 -30.68 2.07 -16.47
CA LYS A 533 -29.52 1.16 -16.35
C LYS A 533 -29.44 0.44 -15.00
N ILE A 534 -30.57 0.00 -14.46
CA ILE A 534 -30.69 -0.66 -13.15
C ILE A 534 -30.92 -2.17 -13.30
N LYS A 535 -30.30 -2.97 -12.41
CA LYS A 535 -30.44 -4.44 -12.43
C LYS A 535 -31.81 -4.92 -11.93
N ARG A 536 -32.38 -4.25 -10.91
CA ARG A 536 -33.67 -4.61 -10.29
C ARG A 536 -34.36 -3.37 -9.71
N LEU A 537 -35.68 -3.29 -9.88
CA LEU A 537 -36.55 -2.35 -9.15
C LEU A 537 -36.93 -2.96 -7.80
N THR A 538 -36.97 -2.14 -6.75
CA THR A 538 -37.47 -2.58 -5.45
C THR A 538 -38.98 -2.84 -5.50
N ILE A 539 -39.50 -3.70 -4.62
CA ILE A 539 -40.94 -4.00 -4.57
C ILE A 539 -41.75 -2.73 -4.27
N ASN A 540 -41.26 -1.87 -3.36
CA ASN A 540 -41.91 -0.61 -3.03
C ASN A 540 -41.92 0.38 -4.20
N ASP A 541 -40.82 0.49 -4.96
CA ASP A 541 -40.77 1.38 -6.13
C ASP A 541 -41.69 0.87 -7.24
N LYS A 542 -41.79 -0.46 -7.45
CA LYS A 542 -42.73 -1.05 -8.40
C LYS A 542 -44.18 -0.73 -8.05
N ILE A 543 -44.57 -0.86 -6.79
CA ILE A 543 -45.94 -0.57 -6.33
C ILE A 543 -46.29 0.89 -6.63
N LYS A 544 -45.41 1.84 -6.27
CA LYS A 544 -45.62 3.27 -6.55
C LYS A 544 -45.72 3.59 -8.04
N ILE A 545 -44.86 2.98 -8.86
CA ILE A 545 -44.90 3.17 -10.31
C ILE A 545 -46.21 2.61 -10.89
N PHE A 546 -46.70 1.48 -10.37
CA PHE A 546 -47.94 0.85 -10.85
C PHE A 546 -49.18 1.65 -10.44
N GLU A 547 -49.22 2.18 -9.21
CA GLU A 547 -50.27 3.10 -8.77
C GLU A 547 -50.32 4.35 -9.65
N LYS A 548 -49.16 4.96 -9.94
CA LYS A 548 -49.07 6.13 -10.81
C LYS A 548 -49.41 5.82 -12.27
N TYR A 549 -49.09 4.61 -12.74
CA TYR A 549 -49.51 4.15 -14.06
C TYR A 549 -51.03 4.12 -14.17
N ASP A 550 -51.72 3.52 -13.19
CA ASP A 550 -53.18 3.47 -13.19
C ASP A 550 -53.81 4.86 -13.15
N GLU A 551 -53.31 5.72 -12.26
CA GLU A 551 -53.79 7.10 -12.12
C GLU A 551 -53.70 7.86 -13.45
N ILE A 552 -52.53 7.84 -14.10
CA ILE A 552 -52.32 8.54 -15.36
C ILE A 552 -53.07 7.87 -16.52
N PHE A 553 -53.15 6.54 -16.54
CA PHE A 553 -53.90 5.81 -17.58
C PHE A 553 -55.38 6.19 -17.55
N HIS A 554 -55.99 6.25 -16.37
CA HIS A 554 -57.38 6.69 -16.21
C HIS A 554 -57.57 8.16 -16.59
N ILE A 555 -56.65 9.05 -16.20
CA ILE A 555 -56.71 10.47 -16.58
C ILE A 555 -56.60 10.64 -18.10
N VAL A 556 -55.65 9.99 -18.76
CA VAL A 556 -55.48 10.13 -20.22
C VAL A 556 -56.64 9.51 -20.98
N LYS A 557 -57.17 8.36 -20.53
CA LYS A 557 -58.36 7.74 -21.12
C LYS A 557 -59.60 8.63 -21.00
N ASN A 558 -59.83 9.25 -19.83
CA ASN A 558 -60.97 10.14 -19.61
C ASN A 558 -60.85 11.48 -20.35
N ASN A 559 -59.66 11.87 -20.82
CA ASN A 559 -59.45 13.06 -21.65
C ASN A 559 -59.45 12.75 -23.16
N GLN A 560 -59.60 11.47 -23.57
CA GLN A 560 -59.77 11.07 -24.97
C GLN A 560 -61.25 11.02 -25.40
N THR A 561 -62.19 11.07 -24.46
CA THR A 561 -63.60 11.43 -24.67
C THR A 561 -63.77 12.95 -24.65
#